data_AF-A0A386ZEJ7-F1
#
_entry.id   AF-A0A386ZEJ7-F1
#
_cell.length_a   1.000
_cell.length_b   1.000
_cell.length_c   1.000
_cell.angle_alpha   90.00
_cell.angle_beta   90.00
_cell.angle_gamma   90.00
#
_symmetry.space_group_name_H-M   'P 1'
#
loop_
_entity.id
_entity.type
_entity.pdbx_description
1 polymer ?
#
loop_
_entity_poly.entity_id
_entity_poly.type
_entity_poly.pdbx_seq_one_letter_code
_entity_poly.pdbx_strand_id
1 'polypeptide(L)'
;MRVPPTPIPAAAIEPASTPRPLARQAAITARVIGTPDRITMPVPQPLWFVLPMVMVLWEQPFLPDSVLPTLAATVLAVGAQRRLVRSRRVWVAHFFGRFSLLEHRRGMLLRLVDDEGRKWESRFLPVTSMAVLENDLVFGKGWVTRRGEFSLLGLTNIRTGVHRMSRWLAVWPIVLASSSTVVACTAATLL
;
A
#
# COMPACT_ATOMS: atom_id res chain seq x y z
N MET A 1 -24.03 -1.67 69.34
CA MET A 1 -24.04 -2.50 68.13
C MET A 1 -23.32 -1.74 67.02
N ARG A 2 -22.12 -2.15 66.62
CA ARG A 2 -21.34 -1.49 65.55
C ARG A 2 -21.69 -2.16 64.22
N VAL A 3 -22.24 -1.38 63.28
CA VAL A 3 -22.51 -1.80 61.91
C VAL A 3 -21.16 -1.94 61.18
N PRO A 4 -20.87 -3.06 60.50
CA PRO A 4 -19.63 -3.21 59.73
C PRO A 4 -19.67 -2.35 58.46
N PRO A 5 -18.53 -1.80 58.00
CA PRO A 5 -18.48 -0.99 56.79
C PRO A 5 -18.72 -1.84 55.54
N THR A 6 -19.61 -1.35 54.68
CA THR A 6 -19.90 -1.92 53.35
C THR A 6 -18.63 -1.89 52.49
N PRO A 7 -18.22 -3.01 51.85
CA PRO A 7 -17.09 -2.98 50.93
C PRO A 7 -17.49 -2.18 49.68
N ILE A 8 -16.74 -1.12 49.41
CA ILE A 8 -16.82 -0.37 48.15
C ILE A 8 -16.39 -1.34 47.03
N PRO A 9 -17.21 -1.56 45.98
CA PRO A 9 -16.78 -2.38 44.86
C PRO A 9 -15.57 -1.70 44.22
N ALA A 10 -14.47 -2.45 44.10
CA ALA A 10 -13.29 -2.03 43.37
C ALA A 10 -13.74 -1.62 41.97
N ALA A 11 -13.80 -0.31 41.71
CA ALA A 11 -14.02 0.22 40.39
C ALA A 11 -12.98 -0.45 39.49
N ALA A 12 -13.47 -1.15 38.47
CA ALA A 12 -12.65 -1.74 37.44
C ALA A 12 -11.73 -0.63 36.90
N ILE A 13 -10.47 -0.67 37.30
CA ILE A 13 -9.42 0.11 36.65
C ILE A 13 -9.38 -0.48 35.24
N GLU A 14 -10.05 0.18 34.30
CA GLU A 14 -9.83 -0.08 32.88
C GLU A 14 -8.32 -0.03 32.68
N PRO A 15 -7.68 -1.10 32.17
CA PRO A 15 -6.27 -1.04 31.88
C PRO A 15 -6.09 0.06 30.84
N ALA A 16 -5.47 1.15 31.29
CA ALA A 16 -5.08 2.28 30.46
C ALA A 16 -4.54 1.71 29.15
N SER A 17 -5.20 2.07 28.06
CA SER A 17 -4.91 1.61 26.71
C SER A 17 -3.40 1.65 26.48
N THR A 18 -2.75 0.48 26.51
CA THR A 18 -1.32 0.38 26.31
C THR A 18 -1.01 1.01 24.95
N PRO A 19 -0.09 1.98 24.85
CA PRO A 19 0.20 2.64 23.58
C PRO A 19 0.60 1.57 22.57
N ARG A 20 -0.23 1.37 21.54
CA ARG A 20 -0.05 0.28 20.57
C ARG A 20 1.29 0.51 19.84
N PRO A 21 2.29 -0.39 19.96
CA PRO A 21 3.63 -0.14 19.42
C PRO A 21 3.57 0.05 17.91
N LEU A 22 4.08 1.17 17.40
CA LEU A 22 4.07 1.48 15.97
C LEU A 22 4.93 0.48 15.18
N ALA A 23 4.68 0.34 13.87
CA ALA A 23 5.53 -0.46 13.00
C ALA A 23 6.98 0.04 13.10
N ARG A 24 7.94 -0.86 13.35
CA ARG A 24 9.34 -0.48 13.57
C ARG A 24 10.11 -0.61 12.25
N GLN A 25 10.79 0.45 11.86
CA GLN A 25 11.70 0.39 10.73
C GLN A 25 12.88 -0.54 11.06
N ALA A 26 13.23 -1.41 10.13
CA ALA A 26 14.29 -2.39 10.31
C ALA A 26 15.06 -2.59 8.99
N ALA A 27 16.34 -2.90 9.14
CA ALA A 27 17.18 -3.38 8.06
C ALA A 27 17.72 -4.75 8.48
N ILE A 28 17.66 -5.72 7.57
CA ILE A 28 18.13 -7.09 7.82
C ILE A 28 19.07 -7.50 6.69
N THR A 29 20.13 -8.22 7.06
CA THR A 29 20.91 -9.00 6.12
C THR A 29 20.40 -10.43 6.25
N ALA A 30 19.98 -11.04 5.15
CA ALA A 30 19.39 -12.36 5.22
C ALA A 30 19.74 -13.20 3.99
N ARG A 31 19.81 -14.50 4.19
CA ARG A 31 19.93 -15.48 3.11
C ARG A 31 18.55 -15.88 2.61
N VAL A 32 18.36 -15.93 1.30
CA VAL A 32 17.13 -16.45 0.68
C VAL A 32 17.09 -17.96 0.85
N ILE A 33 16.01 -18.47 1.44
CA ILE A 33 15.79 -19.90 1.63
C ILE A 33 14.68 -20.38 0.69
N GLY A 34 15.01 -21.32 -0.19
CA GLY A 34 14.12 -21.78 -1.24
C GLY A 34 14.10 -20.85 -2.46
N THR A 35 13.48 -21.34 -3.53
CA THR A 35 13.26 -20.57 -4.75
C THR A 35 12.17 -19.52 -4.50
N PRO A 36 12.37 -18.24 -4.87
CA PRO A 36 11.35 -17.21 -4.73
C PRO A 36 10.06 -17.54 -5.51
N ASP A 37 8.93 -17.60 -4.82
CA ASP A 37 7.65 -17.88 -5.47
C ASP A 37 7.13 -16.62 -6.17
N ARG A 38 6.60 -16.79 -7.38
CA ARG A 38 5.93 -15.70 -8.11
C ARG A 38 4.50 -15.58 -7.63
N ILE A 39 4.17 -14.44 -7.02
CA ILE A 39 2.82 -14.16 -6.54
C ILE A 39 2.21 -12.99 -7.30
N THR A 40 0.90 -13.00 -7.50
CA THR A 40 0.16 -11.83 -8.02
C THR A 40 -0.23 -10.92 -6.87
N MET A 41 0.17 -9.66 -6.93
CA MET A 41 -0.12 -8.64 -5.92
C MET A 41 -0.96 -7.52 -6.53
N PRO A 42 -2.00 -7.02 -5.83
CA PRO A 42 -2.70 -5.81 -6.23
C PRO A 42 -1.83 -4.60 -5.94
N VAL A 43 -1.80 -3.64 -6.86
CA VAL A 43 -0.97 -2.43 -6.78
C VAL A 43 -1.83 -1.27 -7.21
N PRO A 44 -1.79 -0.13 -6.50
CA PRO A 44 -2.38 1.07 -7.06
C PRO A 44 -1.75 1.37 -8.42
N GLN A 45 -2.55 1.75 -9.41
CA GLN A 45 -2.02 2.31 -10.64
C GLN A 45 -1.57 3.75 -10.34
N PRO A 46 -0.36 4.16 -10.76
CA PRO A 46 -0.01 5.57 -10.73
C PRO A 46 -1.06 6.31 -11.56
N LEU A 47 -1.80 7.22 -10.94
CA LEU A 47 -2.85 8.03 -11.52
C LEU A 47 -2.26 9.14 -12.42
N TRP A 48 -1.36 8.77 -13.33
CA TRP A 48 -0.65 9.72 -14.18
C TRP A 48 -1.60 10.54 -15.07
N PHE A 49 -2.83 10.08 -15.30
CA PHE A 49 -3.88 10.83 -16.01
C PHE A 49 -4.61 11.85 -15.13
N VAL A 50 -4.55 11.73 -13.79
CA VAL A 50 -5.17 12.70 -12.86
C VAL A 50 -4.33 13.97 -12.79
N LEU A 51 -2.99 13.85 -12.82
CA LEU A 51 -2.06 14.97 -12.78
C LEU A 51 -2.28 16.04 -13.88
N PRO A 52 -2.32 15.70 -15.19
CA PRO A 52 -2.58 16.69 -16.23
C PRO A 52 -4.01 17.23 -16.15
N MET A 53 -5.00 16.40 -15.79
CA MET A 53 -6.39 16.85 -15.61
C MET A 53 -6.50 17.87 -14.47
N VAL A 54 -5.78 17.64 -13.38
CA VAL A 54 -5.70 18.55 -12.24
C VAL A 54 -4.91 19.81 -12.56
N MET A 55 -3.80 19.72 -13.31
CA MET A 55 -3.09 20.92 -13.80
C MET A 55 -3.98 21.79 -14.69
N VAL A 56 -4.72 21.17 -15.62
CA VAL A 56 -5.66 21.89 -16.49
C VAL A 56 -6.77 22.56 -15.67
N LEU A 57 -7.21 21.94 -14.58
CA LEU A 57 -8.22 22.50 -13.67
C LEU A 57 -7.65 23.59 -12.74
N TRP A 58 -6.38 23.49 -12.36
CA TRP A 58 -5.72 24.45 -11.46
C TRP A 58 -5.47 25.81 -12.12
N GLU A 59 -5.27 25.85 -13.43
CA GLU A 59 -5.07 27.12 -14.16
C GLU A 59 -6.38 27.86 -14.49
N GLN A 60 -7.54 27.32 -14.11
CA GLN A 60 -8.83 27.96 -14.39
C GLN A 60 -9.32 28.74 -13.15
N PRO A 61 -9.40 30.08 -13.20
CA PRO A 61 -9.83 30.92 -12.06
C PRO A 61 -11.32 30.74 -11.69
N PHE A 62 -12.10 30.10 -12.57
CA PHE A 62 -13.46 29.65 -12.31
C PHE A 62 -13.56 28.24 -12.88
N LEU A 63 -13.96 27.23 -12.09
CA LEU A 63 -14.33 25.95 -12.67
C LEU A 63 -15.63 26.14 -13.44
N PRO A 64 -15.65 26.01 -14.78
CA PRO A 64 -16.89 26.14 -15.52
C PRO A 64 -17.83 24.98 -15.14
N ASP A 65 -19.14 25.24 -15.08
CA ASP A 65 -20.19 24.24 -14.74
C ASP A 65 -20.08 22.96 -15.60
N SER A 66 -19.42 23.04 -16.75
CA SER A 66 -19.09 21.92 -17.63
C SER A 66 -18.09 20.92 -17.04
N VAL A 67 -17.39 21.21 -15.93
CA VAL A 67 -16.44 20.28 -15.29
C VAL A 67 -17.13 19.35 -14.29
N LEU A 68 -18.20 19.81 -13.63
CA LEU A 68 -19.02 18.99 -12.72
C LEU A 68 -19.51 17.69 -13.36
N PRO A 69 -20.05 17.66 -14.59
CA PRO A 69 -20.41 16.40 -15.24
C PRO A 69 -19.21 15.53 -15.56
N THR A 70 -18.04 16.11 -15.83
CA THR A 70 -16.80 15.35 -16.06
C THR A 70 -16.32 14.68 -14.77
N LEU A 71 -16.30 15.39 -13.65
CA LEU A 71 -16.00 14.86 -12.32
C LEU A 71 -17.01 13.80 -11.89
N ALA A 72 -18.31 14.05 -12.08
CA ALA A 72 -19.38 13.10 -11.82
C ALA A 72 -19.25 11.86 -12.70
N ALA A 73 -18.87 12.02 -13.98
CA ALA A 73 -18.58 10.91 -14.88
C ALA A 73 -17.37 10.11 -14.42
N THR A 74 -16.32 10.73 -13.87
CA THR A 74 -15.18 9.99 -13.29
C THR A 74 -15.61 9.18 -12.07
N VAL A 75 -16.41 9.76 -11.16
CA VAL A 75 -16.93 9.07 -9.97
C VAL A 75 -17.88 7.92 -10.36
N LEU A 76 -18.77 8.15 -11.33
CA LEU A 76 -19.67 7.12 -11.86
C LEU A 76 -18.90 6.02 -12.62
N ALA A 77 -17.86 6.37 -13.36
CA ALA A 77 -16.99 5.39 -14.03
C ALA A 77 -16.27 4.51 -13.02
N VAL A 78 -15.74 5.08 -11.92
CA VAL A 78 -15.13 4.33 -10.81
C VAL A 78 -16.16 3.42 -10.12
N GLY A 79 -17.38 3.91 -9.89
CA GLY A 79 -18.49 3.13 -9.32
C GLY A 79 -18.94 1.97 -10.23
N ALA A 80 -19.09 2.23 -11.53
CA ALA A 80 -19.43 1.24 -12.55
C ALA A 80 -18.33 0.18 -12.69
N GLN A 81 -17.07 0.59 -12.66
CA GLN A 81 -15.91 -0.30 -12.73
C GLN A 81 -15.85 -1.24 -11.52
N ARG A 82 -16.11 -0.75 -10.30
CA ARG A 82 -16.22 -1.59 -9.09
C ARG A 82 -17.35 -2.62 -9.20
N ARG A 83 -18.45 -2.27 -9.87
CA ARG A 83 -19.60 -3.16 -10.10
C ARG A 83 -19.35 -4.16 -11.23
N LEU A 84 -18.59 -3.78 -12.27
CA LEU A 84 -18.29 -4.62 -13.43
C LEU A 84 -17.11 -5.57 -13.24
N VAL A 85 -16.15 -5.27 -12.37
CA VAL A 85 -15.09 -6.23 -11.98
C VAL A 85 -15.68 -7.47 -11.28
N ARG A 86 -16.89 -7.35 -10.71
CA ARG A 86 -17.67 -8.51 -10.22
C ARG A 86 -18.39 -9.29 -11.33
N SER A 87 -18.46 -8.78 -12.56
CA SER A 87 -19.07 -9.47 -13.69
C SER A 87 -18.03 -10.31 -14.43
N ARG A 88 -18.34 -11.58 -14.73
CA ARG A 88 -17.42 -12.55 -15.35
C ARG A 88 -17.06 -12.27 -16.83
N ARG A 89 -17.25 -11.05 -17.35
CA ARG A 89 -17.00 -10.70 -18.76
C ARG A 89 -15.56 -10.22 -18.97
N VAL A 90 -14.71 -11.13 -19.43
CA VAL A 90 -13.26 -10.97 -19.60
C VAL A 90 -12.85 -9.77 -20.47
N TRP A 91 -13.56 -9.52 -21.58
CA TRP A 91 -13.22 -8.43 -22.50
C TRP A 91 -13.43 -7.04 -21.90
N VAL A 92 -14.53 -6.86 -21.18
CA VAL A 92 -14.84 -5.58 -20.51
C VAL A 92 -13.90 -5.37 -19.33
N ALA A 93 -13.57 -6.43 -18.60
CA ALA A 93 -12.54 -6.39 -17.56
C ALA A 93 -11.15 -6.00 -18.10
N HIS A 94 -10.81 -6.39 -19.34
CA HIS A 94 -9.54 -6.04 -19.97
C HIS A 94 -9.46 -4.56 -20.34
N PHE A 95 -10.52 -4.02 -20.95
CA PHE A 95 -10.60 -2.61 -21.34
C PHE A 95 -10.59 -1.68 -20.11
N PHE A 96 -11.41 -1.98 -19.11
CA PHE A 96 -11.47 -1.20 -17.87
C PHE A 96 -10.31 -1.50 -16.91
N GLY A 97 -9.64 -2.64 -17.01
CA GLY A 97 -8.40 -2.94 -16.28
C GLY A 97 -7.29 -1.93 -16.59
N ARG A 98 -7.29 -1.37 -17.81
CA ARG A 98 -6.37 -0.32 -18.23
C ARG A 98 -6.60 1.03 -17.53
N PHE A 99 -7.80 1.25 -17.00
CA PHE A 99 -8.22 2.42 -16.23
C PHE A 99 -8.47 2.07 -14.76
N SER A 100 -8.05 0.89 -14.30
CA SER A 100 -8.29 0.40 -12.95
C SER A 100 -7.31 1.02 -11.98
N LEU A 101 -7.84 1.69 -10.95
CA LEU A 101 -7.06 2.17 -9.81
C LEU A 101 -6.19 1.09 -9.18
N LEU A 102 -6.53 -0.19 -9.37
CA LEU A 102 -5.76 -1.34 -8.91
C LEU A 102 -5.37 -2.23 -10.09
N GLU A 103 -4.07 -2.34 -10.35
CA GLU A 103 -3.49 -3.27 -11.32
C GLU A 103 -2.87 -4.46 -10.59
N HIS A 104 -3.03 -5.66 -11.15
CA HIS A 104 -2.39 -6.86 -10.61
C HIS A 104 -1.02 -7.04 -11.27
N ARG A 105 0.05 -7.06 -10.48
CA ARG A 105 1.41 -7.23 -10.96
C ARG A 105 2.05 -8.47 -10.35
N ARG A 106 3.03 -9.04 -11.06
CA ARG A 106 3.84 -10.16 -10.56
C ARG A 106 4.84 -9.62 -9.54
N GLY A 107 4.64 -9.98 -8.28
CA GLY A 107 5.60 -9.83 -7.19
C GLY A 107 6.31 -11.14 -6.90
N MET A 108 7.09 -11.13 -5.83
CA MET A 108 7.89 -12.26 -5.35
C MET A 108 7.58 -12.48 -3.86
N LEU A 109 7.40 -13.73 -3.48
CA LEU A 109 7.40 -14.14 -2.08
C LEU A 109 8.81 -14.63 -1.75
N LEU A 110 9.44 -13.94 -0.80
CA LEU A 110 10.79 -14.22 -0.35
C LEU A 110 10.71 -14.83 1.03
N ARG A 111 11.26 -16.04 1.16
CA ARG A 111 11.54 -16.65 2.45
C ARG A 111 13.01 -16.38 2.77
N LEU A 112 13.26 -15.72 3.88
CA LEU A 112 14.57 -15.22 4.26
C LEU A 112 14.95 -15.77 5.64
N VAL A 113 16.24 -16.00 5.86
CA VAL A 113 16.78 -16.24 7.19
C VAL A 113 17.89 -15.26 7.49
N ASP A 114 17.68 -14.52 8.56
CA ASP A 114 18.62 -13.54 9.11
C ASP A 114 19.82 -14.25 9.78
N ASP A 115 20.88 -13.49 10.06
CA ASP A 115 22.10 -13.99 10.70
C ASP A 115 21.83 -14.54 12.12
N GLU A 116 20.79 -14.02 12.78
CA GLU A 116 20.27 -14.52 14.07
C GLU A 116 19.43 -15.82 13.94
N GLY A 117 19.32 -16.40 12.73
CA GLY A 117 18.52 -17.60 12.47
C GLY A 117 17.01 -17.37 12.39
N ARG A 118 16.56 -16.11 12.47
CA ARG A 118 15.14 -15.73 12.38
C ARG A 118 14.63 -15.92 10.95
N LYS A 119 13.50 -16.61 10.81
CA LYS A 119 12.81 -16.82 9.52
C LYS A 119 11.85 -15.68 9.25
N TRP A 120 11.93 -15.12 8.06
CA TRP A 120 11.04 -14.07 7.58
C TRP A 120 10.38 -14.52 6.29
N GLU A 121 9.09 -14.24 6.17
CA GLU A 121 8.37 -14.35 4.92
C GLU A 121 7.94 -12.94 4.50
N SER A 122 8.44 -12.49 3.35
CA SER A 122 8.20 -11.13 2.87
C SER A 122 7.72 -11.12 1.45
N ARG A 123 6.70 -10.32 1.19
CA ARG A 123 6.20 -10.07 -0.17
C ARG A 123 6.90 -8.84 -0.72
N PHE A 124 7.60 -9.01 -1.82
CA PHE A 124 8.34 -7.95 -2.48
C PHE A 124 7.85 -7.75 -3.90
N LEU A 125 7.48 -6.52 -4.23
CA LEU A 125 7.04 -6.15 -5.56
C LEU A 125 8.07 -5.21 -6.17
N PRO A 126 9.06 -5.71 -6.91
CA PRO A 126 10.11 -4.86 -7.43
C PRO A 126 9.57 -3.94 -8.54
N VAL A 127 10.07 -2.70 -8.60
CA VAL A 127 9.74 -1.76 -9.69
C VAL A 127 10.14 -2.35 -11.05
N THR A 128 11.30 -3.00 -11.10
CA THR A 128 11.88 -3.67 -12.27
C THR A 128 12.29 -5.08 -11.88
N SER A 129 12.17 -6.06 -12.78
CA SER A 129 12.55 -7.45 -12.50
C SER A 129 13.94 -7.55 -11.88
N MET A 130 14.06 -8.41 -10.88
CA MET A 130 15.30 -8.69 -10.16
C MET A 130 15.50 -10.19 -10.11
N ALA A 131 16.70 -10.64 -10.47
CA ALA A 131 17.09 -12.02 -10.26
C ALA A 131 17.46 -12.20 -8.79
N VAL A 132 16.72 -13.06 -8.11
CA VAL A 132 17.01 -13.51 -6.75
C VAL A 132 16.94 -15.02 -6.80
N LEU A 133 18.02 -15.68 -6.41
CA LEU A 133 18.13 -17.13 -6.39
C LEU A 133 18.10 -17.64 -4.95
N GLU A 134 17.85 -18.94 -4.81
CA GLU A 134 18.04 -19.62 -3.54
C GLU A 134 19.49 -19.49 -3.07
N ASN A 135 19.69 -19.31 -1.76
CA ASN A 135 20.97 -19.06 -1.10
C ASN A 135 21.65 -17.72 -1.43
N ASP A 136 21.05 -16.85 -2.23
CA ASP A 136 21.57 -15.49 -2.39
C ASP A 136 21.50 -14.74 -1.05
N LEU A 137 22.57 -13.99 -0.74
CA LEU A 137 22.58 -13.03 0.35
C LEU A 137 21.93 -11.73 -0.10
N VAL A 138 20.95 -11.27 0.65
CA VAL A 138 20.21 -10.05 0.38
C VAL A 138 20.22 -9.13 1.58
N PHE A 139 20.34 -7.83 1.31
CA PHE A 139 20.10 -6.79 2.29
C PHE A 139 18.69 -6.23 2.06
N GLY A 140 17.82 -6.40 3.05
CA GLY A 140 16.43 -5.94 3.03
C GLY A 140 16.25 -4.72 3.92
N LYS A 141 15.71 -3.63 3.37
CA LYS A 141 15.24 -2.48 4.16
C LYS A 141 13.72 -2.50 4.20
N GLY A 142 13.13 -2.33 5.37
CA GLY A 142 11.69 -2.47 5.52
C GLY A 142 11.14 -2.04 6.87
N TRP A 143 9.96 -2.57 7.17
CA TRP A 143 9.33 -2.42 8.48
C TRP A 143 8.90 -3.79 8.99
N VAL A 144 9.07 -4.01 10.28
CA VAL A 144 8.46 -5.14 10.97
C VAL A 144 7.09 -4.69 11.45
N THR A 145 6.06 -5.39 11.00
CA THR A 145 4.69 -5.16 11.45
C THR A 145 4.51 -5.68 12.88
N ARG A 146 3.43 -5.28 13.55
CA ARG A 146 3.06 -5.77 14.89
C ARG A 146 2.90 -7.29 14.97
N ARG A 147 2.61 -7.94 13.84
CA ARG A 147 2.45 -9.39 13.73
C ARG A 147 3.78 -10.12 13.54
N GLY A 148 4.91 -9.41 13.57
CA GLY A 148 6.22 -9.96 13.27
C GLY A 148 6.45 -10.21 11.77
N GLU A 149 5.57 -9.75 10.89
CA GLU A 149 5.79 -9.86 9.45
C GLU A 149 6.75 -8.76 8.99
N PHE A 150 7.81 -9.13 8.27
CA PHE A 150 8.74 -8.16 7.70
C PHE A 150 8.29 -7.74 6.30
N SER A 151 7.96 -6.47 6.13
CA SER A 151 7.55 -5.89 4.86
C SER A 151 8.73 -5.18 4.19
N LEU A 152 9.19 -5.73 3.07
CA LEU A 152 10.29 -5.16 2.29
C LEU A 152 9.89 -3.89 1.55
N LEU A 153 10.65 -2.83 1.78
CA LEU A 153 10.61 -1.58 1.01
C LEU A 153 11.68 -1.51 -0.05
N GLY A 154 12.82 -2.14 0.21
CA GLY A 154 13.95 -2.19 -0.70
C GLY A 154 14.72 -3.47 -0.47
N LEU A 155 15.24 -4.02 -1.56
CA LEU A 155 16.00 -5.24 -1.56
C LEU A 155 17.27 -5.01 -2.38
N THR A 156 18.41 -5.33 -1.79
CA THR A 156 19.69 -5.34 -2.47
C THR A 156 20.20 -6.77 -2.51
N ASN A 157 20.49 -7.30 -3.69
CA ASN A 157 21.18 -8.58 -3.79
C ASN A 157 22.69 -8.30 -3.65
N ILE A 158 23.30 -8.84 -2.58
CA ILE A 158 24.69 -8.56 -2.22
C ILE A 158 25.64 -9.18 -3.26
N ARG A 159 25.28 -10.35 -3.80
CA ARG A 159 26.07 -11.01 -4.84
C ARG A 159 26.14 -10.20 -6.14
N THR A 160 25.02 -9.62 -6.56
CA THR A 160 24.94 -8.88 -7.85
C THR A 160 25.09 -7.37 -7.70
N GLY A 161 25.05 -6.83 -6.48
CA GLY A 161 25.03 -5.39 -6.20
C GLY A 161 23.73 -4.68 -6.61
N VAL A 162 22.76 -5.39 -7.18
CA VAL A 162 21.53 -4.78 -7.71
C VAL A 162 20.60 -4.40 -6.55
N HIS A 163 20.31 -3.11 -6.43
CA HIS A 163 19.28 -2.58 -5.55
C HIS A 163 17.97 -2.35 -6.29
N ARG A 164 16.86 -2.76 -5.67
CA ARG A 164 15.51 -2.46 -6.13
C ARG A 164 14.64 -1.97 -4.98
N MET A 165 13.85 -0.96 -5.28
CA MET A 165 12.79 -0.50 -4.39
C MET A 165 11.49 -1.27 -4.67
N SER A 166 10.68 -1.40 -3.62
CA SER A 166 9.32 -1.92 -3.68
C SER A 166 8.43 -0.87 -4.32
N ARG A 167 7.65 -1.29 -5.31
CA ARG A 167 6.73 -0.43 -6.05
C ARG A 167 5.64 0.17 -5.16
N TRP A 168 5.30 -0.49 -4.05
CA TRP A 168 4.40 0.05 -3.05
C TRP A 168 4.86 1.43 -2.54
N LEU A 169 6.16 1.62 -2.32
CA LEU A 169 6.70 2.88 -1.83
C LEU A 169 6.77 3.94 -2.93
N ALA A 170 6.93 3.54 -4.19
CA ALA A 170 6.93 4.46 -5.33
C ALA A 170 5.51 4.97 -5.67
N VAL A 171 4.48 4.14 -5.51
CA VAL A 171 3.12 4.50 -5.95
C VAL A 171 2.34 5.26 -4.89
N TRP A 172 2.48 4.94 -3.59
CA TRP A 172 1.70 5.60 -2.53
C TRP A 172 1.84 7.13 -2.51
N PRO A 173 3.04 7.73 -2.64
CA PRO A 173 3.18 9.19 -2.70
C PRO A 173 2.43 9.81 -3.87
N ILE A 174 2.47 9.17 -5.05
CA ILE A 174 1.76 9.63 -6.25
C ILE A 174 0.25 9.57 -6.04
N VAL A 175 -0.25 8.48 -5.45
CA VAL A 175 -1.68 8.32 -5.14
C VAL A 175 -2.11 9.33 -4.09
N LEU A 176 -1.34 9.52 -3.03
CA LEU A 176 -1.63 10.49 -1.97
C LEU A 176 -1.66 11.90 -2.52
N ALA A 177 -0.64 12.29 -3.29
CA ALA A 177 -0.60 13.59 -3.95
C ALA A 177 -1.80 13.78 -4.88
N SER A 178 -2.10 12.79 -5.73
CA SER A 178 -3.25 12.87 -6.64
C SER A 178 -4.58 13.00 -5.87
N SER A 179 -4.74 12.24 -4.79
CA SER A 179 -5.95 12.28 -3.95
C SER A 179 -6.08 13.58 -3.18
N SER A 180 -4.98 14.15 -2.67
CA SER A 180 -5.00 15.40 -1.93
C SER A 180 -5.30 16.58 -2.85
N THR A 181 -4.77 16.59 -4.08
CA THR A 181 -5.10 17.65 -5.03
C THR A 181 -6.56 17.58 -5.47
N VAL A 182 -7.10 16.39 -5.70
CA VAL A 182 -8.54 16.23 -5.97
C VAL A 182 -9.36 16.79 -4.80
N VAL A 183 -9.08 16.39 -3.56
CA VAL A 183 -9.80 16.90 -2.37
C VAL A 183 -9.68 18.42 -2.24
N ALA A 184 -8.50 19.00 -2.48
CA ALA A 184 -8.28 20.44 -2.42
C ALA A 184 -9.10 21.18 -3.49
N CYS A 185 -9.11 20.68 -4.73
CA CYS A 185 -9.94 21.26 -5.81
C CYS A 185 -11.45 21.15 -5.50
N THR A 186 -11.91 20.03 -4.94
CA THR A 186 -13.32 19.87 -4.55
C THR A 186 -13.69 20.78 -3.37
N ALA A 187 -12.78 20.98 -2.41
CA ALA A 187 -13.02 21.89 -1.29
C ALA A 187 -13.07 23.36 -1.75
N ALA A 188 -12.20 23.75 -2.69
CA ALA A 188 -12.16 25.10 -3.25
C ALA A 188 -13.39 25.45 -4.11
N THR A 189 -14.14 24.47 -4.61
CA THR A 189 -15.37 24.69 -5.39
C THR A 189 -16.64 24.78 -4.55
N LEU A 190 -16.58 24.36 -3.28
CA LEU A 190 -17.69 24.41 -2.34
C LEU A 190 -17.67 25.66 -1.45
N LEU A 191 -16.64 26.50 -1.58
CA LEU A 191 -16.48 27.80 -0.92
C LEU A 191 -16.78 28.93 -1.89
#